data_AF-E1SMI4-F1
#
_entry.id   AF-E1SMI4-F1
#
_cell.length_a   1.000
_cell.length_b   1.000
_cell.length_c   1.000
_cell.angle_alpha   90.00
_cell.angle_beta   90.00
_cell.angle_gamma   90.00
#
_symmetry.space_group_name_H-M   'P 1'
#
loop_
_entity.id
_entity.type
_entity.pdbx_description
1 polymer ?
#
loop_
_entity_poly.entity_id
_entity_poly.type
_entity_poly.pdbx_seq_one_letter_code
_entity_poly.pdbx_strand_id
1 'polypeptide(L)' 'MRVVWSVLAAMFGVQSERNRERNFTDTSPLPYIITGVIMLVLFVLSLIWLVNQVLSGPV' A
#
# COMPACT_ATOMS: atom_id res chain seq x y z
N MET A 1 -10.19 -2.08 -9.02
CA MET A 1 -10.17 -1.54 -7.63
C MET A 1 -10.04 -2.56 -6.50
N ARG A 2 -10.42 -3.85 -6.67
CA ARG A 2 -10.35 -4.84 -5.58
C ARG A 2 -8.93 -5.13 -5.05
N VAL A 3 -7.94 -5.21 -5.95
CA VAL A 3 -6.52 -5.44 -5.59
C VAL A 3 -5.98 -4.31 -4.72
N VAL A 4 -6.28 -3.05 -5.08
CA VAL A 4 -5.88 -1.86 -4.31
C VAL A 4 -6.42 -1.91 -2.89
N TRP A 5 -7.71 -2.22 -2.70
CA TRP A 5 -8.30 -2.40 -1.37
C TRP A 5 -7.70 -3.57 -0.59
N SER A 6 -7.40 -4.68 -1.26
CA SER A 6 -6.73 -5.83 -0.64
C SER A 6 -5.34 -5.45 -0.10
N VAL A 7 -4.56 -4.73 -0.92
CA VAL A 7 -3.23 -4.26 -0.55
C VAL A 7 -3.30 -3.23 0.57
N LEU A 8 -4.24 -2.29 0.52
CA LEU A 8 -4.47 -1.33 1.61
C LEU A 8 -4.84 -2.04 2.92
N ALA A 9 -5.78 -2.99 2.88
CA ALA A 9 -6.16 -3.76 4.06
C ALA A 9 -4.99 -4.55 4.64
N ALA A 10 -4.14 -5.13 3.77
CA ALA A 10 -2.92 -5.81 4.19
C ALA A 10 -1.91 -4.86 4.84
N MET A 11 -1.72 -3.65 4.30
CA MET A 11 -0.82 -2.63 4.86
C MET A 11 -1.24 -2.20 6.28
N PHE A 12 -2.54 -2.07 6.53
CA PHE A 12 -3.08 -1.75 7.85
C PHE A 12 -3.28 -2.97 8.75
N GLY A 13 -2.94 -4.18 8.29
CA GLY A 13 -3.15 -5.43 9.04
C GLY A 13 -4.60 -5.84 9.24
N VAL A 14 -5.55 -5.20 8.55
CA VAL A 14 -7.00 -5.45 8.63
C VAL A 14 -7.52 -6.37 7.52
N GLN A 15 -6.62 -7.13 6.89
CA GLN A 15 -6.97 -8.09 5.84
C GLN A 15 -7.71 -9.29 6.44
N SER A 16 -8.91 -9.59 5.94
CA SER A 16 -9.69 -10.77 6.36
C SER A 16 -9.16 -12.07 5.74
N GLU A 17 -9.37 -13.21 6.41
CA GLU A 17 -8.91 -14.51 5.91
C GLU A 17 -9.54 -14.87 4.55
N ARG A 18 -10.82 -14.53 4.33
CA ARG A 18 -11.47 -14.69 3.02
C ARG A 18 -10.77 -13.92 1.90
N ASN A 19 -10.31 -12.69 2.17
CA ASN A 19 -9.58 -11.91 1.18
C ASN A 19 -8.19 -12.51 0.96
N ARG A 20 -7.54 -12.98 2.03
CA ARG A 20 -6.24 -13.62 1.99
C ARG A 20 -6.24 -14.92 1.18
N GLU A 21 -7.12 -15.87 1.49
CA GLU A 21 -7.31 -17.11 0.73
C GLU A 21 -7.55 -16.82 -0.75
N ARG A 22 -8.40 -15.83 -1.04
CA ARG A 22 -8.71 -15.43 -2.42
C ARG A 22 -7.51 -14.83 -3.15
N ASN A 23 -6.67 -14.03 -2.47
CA ASN A 23 -5.44 -13.51 -3.06
C ASN A 23 -4.40 -14.61 -3.30
N PHE A 24 -4.36 -15.64 -2.44
CA PHE A 24 -3.46 -16.78 -2.58
C PHE A 24 -3.94 -17.81 -3.63
N THR A 25 -5.23 -17.80 -3.95
CA THR A 25 -5.81 -18.67 -4.99
C THR A 25 -5.86 -17.98 -6.37
N ASP A 26 -5.52 -16.68 -6.44
CA ASP A 26 -5.46 -15.97 -7.72
C ASP A 26 -4.33 -16.53 -8.60
N THR A 27 -4.57 -16.56 -9.91
CA THR A 27 -3.71 -17.20 -10.91
C THR A 27 -2.31 -16.62 -11.00
N SER A 28 -2.11 -15.38 -10.50
CA SER A 28 -0.80 -14.76 -10.42
C SER A 28 -0.71 -13.80 -9.23
N PRO A 29 0.40 -13.83 -8.45
CA PRO A 29 0.65 -12.87 -7.38
C PRO A 29 1.14 -11.51 -7.90
N LEU A 30 1.53 -11.41 -9.17
CA LEU A 30 2.12 -10.19 -9.76
C LEU A 30 1.28 -8.92 -9.56
N PRO A 31 -0.05 -8.91 -9.76
CA PRO A 31 -0.85 -7.70 -9.57
C PRO A 31 -0.79 -7.15 -8.14
N TYR A 32 -0.70 -8.03 -7.14
CA TYR A 32 -0.59 -7.65 -5.73
C TYR A 32 0.77 -7.06 -5.41
N ILE A 33 1.84 -7.67 -5.93
CA ILE A 33 3.22 -7.18 -5.75
C ILE A 33 3.37 -5.80 -6.40
N ILE A 34 2.97 -5.64 -7.66
CA ILE A 34 3.06 -4.36 -8.38
C ILE A 34 2.28 -3.27 -7.64
N THR A 35 1.05 -3.59 -7.21
CA THR A 35 0.22 -2.64 -6.45
C THR A 35 0.89 -2.27 -5.11
N GLY A 36 1.47 -3.23 -4.40
CA GLY A 36 2.21 -2.99 -3.16
C GLY A 36 3.43 -2.10 -3.36
N VAL A 37 4.22 -2.32 -4.41
CA VAL A 37 5.39 -1.50 -4.75
C VAL A 37 4.97 -0.07 -5.09
N ILE A 38 3.91 0.11 -5.89
CA ILE A 38 3.37 1.44 -6.21
C ILE A 38 2.94 2.16 -4.93
N MET A 39 2.20 1.48 -4.05
CA MET A 39 1.76 2.04 -2.77
C MET A 39 2.93 2.42 -1.86
N LEU A 40 3.97 1.59 -1.79
CA LEU A 40 5.18 1.88 -1.02
C LEU A 40 5.91 3.13 -1.54
N VAL A 41 6.10 3.22 -2.87
CA VAL A 41 6.73 4.39 -3.49
C VAL A 41 5.94 5.66 -3.19
N LEU A 42 4.61 5.61 -3.35
CA LEU A 42 3.74 6.74 -3.03
C LEU A 42 3.83 7.14 -1.55
N PHE A 43 3.87 6.16 -0.65
CA PHE A 43 4.03 6.42 0.79
C PHE A 43 5.35 7.13 1.09
N VAL A 44 6.48 6.63 0.57
CA VAL A 44 7.79 7.27 0.77
C VAL A 44 7.81 8.69 0.21
N LEU A 45 7.29 8.90 -1.01
CA LEU A 45 7.19 10.25 -1.59
C LEU A 45 6.34 11.19 -0.75
N SER A 46 5.22 10.69 -0.18
CA SER A 46 4.36 11.48 0.71
C SER A 46 5.09 11.89 2.00
N LEU A 47 5.92 11.00 2.56
CA LEU A 47 6.72 11.31 3.74
C LEU A 47 7.82 12.33 3.43
N ILE A 48 8.53 12.19 2.31
CA ILE A 48 9.53 13.18 1.87
C ILE A 48 8.88 14.55 1.71
N TRP A 49 7.74 14.61 1.03
CA TRP A 49 6.99 15.85 0.86
C TRP A 49 6.58 16.45 2.21
N LEU A 50 6.02 15.64 3.11
CA LEU A 50 5.61 16.07 4.45
C LEU A 50 6.80 16.62 5.26
N VAL A 51 7.91 15.89 5.31
CA VAL A 51 9.12 16.30 6.03
C VAL A 51 9.66 17.61 5.47
N ASN A 52 9.68 17.77 4.14
CA ASN A 52 10.11 19.02 3.52
C ASN A 52 9.18 20.19 3.92
N GLN A 53 7.87 19.98 4.04
CA GLN A 53 6.95 21.01 4.52
C GLN A 53 7.23 21.38 5.99
N VAL A 54 7.47 20.38 6.83
CA VAL A 54 7.78 20.61 8.26
C VAL A 54 9.12 21.35 8.43
N LEU A 55 10.15 20.99 7.66
CA LEU A 55 11.47 21.63 7.75
C LEU A 55 11.54 23.03 7.10
N SER A 56 10.64 23.33 6.16
CA SER A 56 10.57 24.66 5.52
C SER A 56 9.64 25.64 6.25
N GLY A 57 8.86 25.17 7.22
CA GLY A 57 8.12 26.03 8.14
C GLY A 57 9.05 26.70 9.16
N PRO A 58 8.69 27.89 9.67
CA PRO A 58 9.42 28.49 10.79
C PRO A 58 9.21 27.60 12.03
N VAL A 59 10.28 26.94 12.47
CA VAL A 59 10.37 26.34 13.82
C VAL A 59 10.56 27.41 14.87
#